data_AF-A0A5K1K757-F1
#
_entry.id   AF-A0A5K1K757-F1
#
_cell.length_a   1.000
_cell.length_b   1.000
_cell.length_c   1.000
_cell.angle_alpha   90.00
_cell.angle_beta   90.00
_cell.angle_gamma   90.00
#
_symmetry.space_group_name_H-M   'P 1'
#
loop_
_entity.id
_entity.type
_entity.pdbx_description
1 polymer ?
#
loop_
_entity_poly.entity_id
_entity_poly.type
_entity_poly.pdbx_seq_one_letter_code
_entity_poly.pdbx_strand_id
1 'polypeptide(L)'
;MALFDHASIAFSMTDVGYFDLARNEPTRRVHLLLTEYAKDQYVLLLCELAEGTLVCDDPPRVIRWVPIPHKQVNFTFETSSKRIGISVLTEWSFSIVFGDLVDYWEMVRIVAEVNTVEALNRRAIDDLVQGAIATIPTVRLRSPSLAGGDVLAASGEDMPAVQDAAAQTAANGLVASSEDDST
;
A
#
# COMPACT_ATOMS: atom_id res chain seq x y z
N MET A 1 3.28 -31.81 -12.19
CA MET A 1 3.30 -30.75 -13.21
C MET A 1 3.20 -29.44 -12.45
N ALA A 2 4.31 -28.71 -12.29
CA ALA A 2 4.32 -27.45 -11.56
C ALA A 2 3.66 -26.38 -12.44
N LEU A 3 2.78 -25.55 -11.87
CA LEU A 3 1.99 -24.56 -12.63
C LEU A 3 2.85 -23.43 -13.24
N PHE A 4 4.15 -23.37 -12.97
CA PHE A 4 5.05 -22.32 -13.43
C PHE A 4 6.41 -22.94 -13.81
N ASP A 5 6.67 -23.07 -15.11
CA ASP A 5 7.97 -23.46 -15.65
C ASP A 5 8.89 -22.23 -15.61
N HIS A 6 9.59 -22.09 -14.49
CA HIS A 6 10.64 -21.10 -14.23
C HIS A 6 10.20 -19.63 -14.19
N ALA A 7 10.49 -18.98 -13.06
CA ALA A 7 10.31 -17.55 -12.92
C ALA A 7 11.36 -16.81 -13.78
N SER A 8 10.94 -15.86 -14.62
CA SER A 8 11.85 -15.13 -15.52
C SER A 8 12.38 -13.87 -14.86
N ILE A 9 13.68 -13.62 -15.02
CA ILE A 9 14.32 -12.40 -14.50
C ILE A 9 13.99 -11.24 -15.43
N ALA A 10 13.26 -10.26 -14.91
CA ALA A 10 12.89 -9.04 -15.62
C ALA A 10 13.94 -7.93 -15.46
N PHE A 11 14.60 -7.89 -14.30
CA PHE A 11 15.66 -6.93 -14.01
C PHE A 11 16.59 -7.52 -12.93
N SER A 12 17.89 -7.31 -13.06
CA SER A 12 18.87 -7.78 -12.08
C SER A 12 20.00 -6.77 -11.99
N MET A 13 20.33 -6.38 -10.77
CA MET A 13 21.42 -5.46 -10.51
C MET A 13 22.18 -5.88 -9.26
N THR A 14 23.48 -6.00 -9.40
CA THR A 14 24.40 -6.19 -8.28
C THR A 14 24.82 -4.85 -7.73
N ASP A 15 25.14 -4.81 -6.44
CA ASP A 15 25.73 -3.63 -5.81
C ASP A 15 24.77 -2.43 -5.81
N VAL A 16 23.62 -2.59 -5.17
CA VAL A 16 22.63 -1.52 -4.96
C VAL A 16 22.64 -1.09 -3.50
N GLY A 17 22.53 0.21 -3.22
CA GLY A 17 22.45 0.71 -1.85
C GLY A 17 21.12 0.35 -1.22
N TYR A 18 21.12 -0.24 -0.03
CA TYR A 18 19.94 -0.60 0.74
C TYR A 18 19.96 0.06 2.10
N PHE A 19 18.85 0.66 2.50
CA PHE A 19 18.68 1.29 3.81
C PHE A 19 17.34 0.88 4.42
N ASP A 20 17.38 0.15 5.54
CA ASP A 20 16.19 -0.24 6.32
C ASP A 20 15.78 0.94 7.22
N LEU A 21 14.64 1.57 6.88
CA LEU A 21 14.15 2.75 7.58
C LEU A 21 13.58 2.40 8.98
N ALA A 22 13.04 1.20 9.15
CA ALA A 22 12.46 0.77 10.42
C ALA A 22 13.53 0.48 11.47
N ARG A 23 14.70 0.01 11.04
CA ARG A 23 15.82 -0.38 11.92
C ARG A 23 16.92 0.67 12.04
N ASN A 24 16.87 1.72 11.22
CA ASN A 24 17.92 2.74 11.12
C ASN A 24 19.30 2.10 10.94
N GLU A 25 19.38 1.04 10.12
CA GLU A 25 20.62 0.32 9.85
C GLU A 25 21.47 1.07 8.82
N PRO A 26 22.81 1.03 8.92
CA PRO A 26 23.68 1.69 7.95
C PRO A 26 23.43 1.15 6.54
N THR A 27 23.67 1.98 5.53
CA THR A 27 23.51 1.57 4.13
C THR A 27 24.39 0.37 3.81
N ARG A 28 23.78 -0.72 3.34
CA ARG A 28 24.47 -1.93 2.88
C ARG A 28 24.37 -2.05 1.37
N ARG A 29 25.24 -2.86 0.78
CA ARG A 29 25.16 -3.21 -0.64
C ARG A 29 24.45 -4.55 -0.78
N VAL A 30 23.49 -4.62 -1.69
CA VAL A 30 22.65 -5.80 -1.93
C VAL A 30 22.57 -6.10 -3.41
N HIS A 31 22.18 -7.33 -3.73
CA HIS A 31 21.73 -7.71 -5.07
C HIS A 31 20.23 -7.47 -5.16
N LEU A 32 19.81 -6.67 -6.14
CA LEU A 32 18.41 -6.41 -6.47
C LEU A 32 17.99 -7.31 -7.63
N LEU A 33 16.94 -8.09 -7.44
CA LEU A 33 16.40 -8.95 -8.48
C LEU A 33 14.90 -8.71 -8.61
N LEU A 34 14.42 -8.46 -9.82
CA LEU A 34 13.00 -8.42 -10.15
C LEU A 34 12.69 -9.62 -11.03
N THR A 35 11.73 -10.43 -10.59
CA THR A 35 11.39 -11.69 -11.23
C THR A 35 9.89 -11.78 -11.45
N GLU A 36 9.47 -12.17 -12.65
CA GLU A 36 8.09 -12.50 -12.96
C GLU A 36 7.83 -13.96 -12.56
N TYR A 37 6.92 -14.19 -11.63
CA TYR A 37 6.58 -15.54 -11.14
C TYR A 37 5.22 -16.04 -11.64
N ALA A 38 4.39 -15.14 -12.14
CA ALA A 38 3.17 -15.44 -12.88
C ALA A 38 2.92 -14.27 -13.84
N LYS A 39 2.04 -14.48 -14.84
CA LYS A 39 1.75 -13.46 -15.85
C LYS A 39 1.36 -12.13 -15.20
N ASP A 40 2.11 -11.07 -15.53
CA ASP A 40 1.91 -9.71 -15.02
C ASP A 40 2.07 -9.61 -13.48
N GLN A 41 2.75 -10.57 -12.85
CA GLN A 41 2.99 -10.65 -11.41
C GLN A 41 4.48 -10.83 -11.13
N TYR A 42 5.04 -9.84 -10.44
CA TYR A 42 6.47 -9.72 -10.20
C TYR A 42 6.77 -9.75 -8.71
N VAL A 43 7.97 -10.18 -8.37
CA VAL A 43 8.53 -10.06 -7.02
C VAL A 43 9.87 -9.37 -7.11
N LEU A 44 10.02 -8.31 -6.31
CA LEU A 44 11.30 -7.67 -6.07
C LEU A 44 11.97 -8.37 -4.90
N LEU A 45 13.19 -8.84 -5.09
CA LEU A 45 13.99 -9.56 -4.13
C LEU A 45 15.25 -8.73 -3.84
N LEU A 46 15.52 -8.54 -2.55
CA LEU A 46 16.78 -8.00 -2.05
C LEU A 46 17.58 -9.15 -1.46
N CYS A 47 18.69 -9.48 -2.09
CA CYS A 47 19.57 -10.57 -1.68
C CYS A 47 20.86 -10.01 -1.08
N GLU A 48 21.38 -10.70 -0.07
CA GLU A 48 22.67 -10.37 0.53
C GLU A 48 23.80 -10.65 -0.47
N LEU A 49 24.79 -9.75 -0.53
CA LEU A 49 26.03 -10.01 -1.26
C LEU A 49 26.96 -10.82 -0.34
N ALA A 50 27.43 -11.98 -0.80
CA ALA A 50 28.50 -12.68 -0.10
C ALA A 50 29.77 -11.81 -0.13
N GLU A 51 30.47 -11.71 1.00
CA GLU A 51 31.61 -10.81 1.22
C GLU A 51 32.63 -10.87 0.06
N GLY A 52 32.68 -9.80 -0.75
CA GLY A 52 33.69 -9.64 -1.80
C GLY A 52 33.53 -10.51 -3.05
N THR A 53 32.45 -11.28 -3.17
CA THR A 53 32.18 -12.10 -4.35
C THR A 53 30.79 -11.86 -4.90
N LEU A 54 30.68 -11.66 -6.23
CA LEU A 54 29.44 -11.71 -7.01
C LEU A 54 28.74 -13.09 -6.98
N VAL A 55 29.20 -13.98 -6.09
CA VAL A 55 28.64 -15.30 -5.89
C VAL A 55 27.50 -15.11 -4.90
N CYS A 56 26.28 -15.05 -5.42
CA CYS A 56 25.12 -15.41 -4.63
C CYS A 56 25.37 -16.82 -4.08
N ASP A 57 25.18 -17.03 -2.77
CA ASP A 57 24.95 -18.38 -2.25
C ASP A 57 23.87 -19.05 -3.11
N ASP A 58 23.96 -20.37 -3.34
CA ASP A 58 22.90 -21.11 -4.03
C ASP A 58 22.10 -21.93 -3.00
N PRO A 59 20.86 -21.54 -2.66
CA PRO A 59 20.11 -20.38 -3.17
C PRO A 59 20.47 -19.05 -2.47
N PRO A 60 20.25 -17.90 -3.15
CA PRO A 60 20.66 -16.60 -2.63
C PRO A 60 19.90 -16.26 -1.35
N ARG A 61 20.60 -15.72 -0.36
CA ARG A 61 19.98 -15.30 0.89
C ARG A 61 19.13 -14.04 0.66
N VAL A 62 17.82 -14.22 0.58
CA VAL A 62 16.85 -13.12 0.46
C VAL A 62 16.68 -12.43 1.81
N ILE A 63 17.04 -11.15 1.88
CA ILE A 63 16.87 -10.27 3.06
C ILE A 63 15.44 -9.73 3.11
N ARG A 64 14.90 -9.34 1.94
CA ARG A 64 13.54 -8.80 1.78
C ARG A 64 12.97 -9.21 0.43
N TRP A 65 11.65 -9.32 0.38
CA TRP A 65 10.91 -9.50 -0.85
C TRP A 65 9.67 -8.61 -0.84
N VAL A 66 9.27 -8.12 -2.01
CA VAL A 66 8.11 -7.23 -2.19
C VAL A 66 7.34 -7.69 -3.43
N PRO A 67 6.07 -8.09 -3.31
CA PRO A 67 5.24 -8.40 -4.46
C PRO A 67 4.84 -7.12 -5.21
N ILE A 68 4.86 -7.15 -6.54
CA ILE A 68 4.50 -6.05 -7.43
C ILE A 68 3.65 -6.63 -8.58
N PRO A 69 2.41 -6.19 -8.80
CA PRO A 69 1.70 -5.15 -8.06
C PRO A 69 1.13 -5.71 -6.75
N HIS A 70 1.04 -4.89 -5.71
CA HIS A 70 0.35 -5.28 -4.47
C HIS A 70 -0.30 -4.08 -3.82
N LYS A 71 -1.57 -4.22 -3.39
CA LYS A 71 -2.40 -3.10 -2.88
C LYS A 71 -1.81 -2.38 -1.66
N GLN A 72 -0.90 -3.03 -0.96
CA GLN A 72 -0.31 -2.54 0.28
C GLN A 72 1.12 -2.01 0.10
N VAL A 73 1.66 -2.07 -1.11
CA VAL A 73 3.03 -1.64 -1.41
C VAL A 73 2.97 -0.29 -2.09
N ASN A 74 3.65 0.70 -1.53
CA ASN A 74 3.80 2.03 -2.12
C ASN A 74 5.25 2.27 -2.52
N PHE A 75 5.41 2.90 -3.69
CA PHE A 75 6.71 3.31 -4.22
C PHE A 75 6.79 4.84 -4.21
N THR A 76 7.89 5.36 -3.66
CA THR A 76 8.25 6.78 -3.70
C THR A 76 9.51 6.93 -4.52
N PHE A 77 9.47 7.79 -5.55
CA PHE A 77 10.58 7.96 -6.49
C PHE A 77 11.26 9.32 -6.27
N GLU A 78 12.56 9.30 -5.96
CA GLU A 78 13.35 10.50 -5.75
C GLU A 78 14.54 10.54 -6.72
N THR A 79 14.39 11.32 -7.80
CA THR A 79 15.35 11.32 -8.91
C THR A 79 16.69 11.97 -8.54
N SER A 80 16.69 13.02 -7.71
CA SER A 80 17.90 13.75 -7.31
C SER A 80 18.93 12.87 -6.61
N SER A 81 18.47 11.91 -5.81
CA SER A 81 19.30 10.96 -5.08
C SER A 81 19.27 9.56 -5.68
N LYS A 82 18.64 9.37 -6.85
CA LYS A 82 18.46 8.06 -7.51
C LYS A 82 17.91 7.01 -6.54
N ARG A 83 16.93 7.41 -5.75
CA ARG A 83 16.39 6.64 -4.64
C ARG A 83 14.96 6.21 -4.91
N ILE A 84 14.66 4.95 -4.61
CA ILE A 84 13.31 4.40 -4.59
C ILE A 84 13.00 3.99 -3.16
N GLY A 85 12.05 4.69 -2.53
CA GLY A 85 11.47 4.31 -1.25
C GLY A 85 10.37 3.29 -1.46
N ILE A 86 10.35 2.24 -0.64
CA ILE A 86 9.35 1.19 -0.67
C ILE A 86 8.77 1.07 0.72
N SER A 87 7.45 1.21 0.84
CA SER A 87 6.72 0.98 2.08
C SER A 87 5.66 -0.10 1.88
N VAL A 88 5.59 -1.03 2.82
CA VAL A 88 4.60 -2.09 2.83
C VAL A 88 3.73 -1.89 4.06
N LEU A 89 2.48 -1.44 3.84
CA LEU A 89 1.60 -0.95 4.89
C LEU A 89 2.30 0.10 5.79
N THR A 90 2.03 0.04 7.09
CA THR A 90 2.68 0.77 8.18
C THR A 90 3.70 -0.10 8.93
N GLU A 91 3.96 -1.32 8.47
CA GLU A 91 4.77 -2.29 9.22
C GLU A 91 6.26 -2.08 9.00
N TRP A 92 6.67 -1.85 7.75
CA TRP A 92 8.07 -1.62 7.44
C TRP A 92 8.25 -0.84 6.14
N SER A 93 9.39 -0.16 6.06
CA SER A 93 9.81 0.57 4.88
C SER A 93 11.32 0.48 4.71
N PHE A 94 11.76 0.56 3.46
CA PHE A 94 13.18 0.63 3.13
C PHE A 94 13.38 1.50 1.90
N SER A 95 14.62 1.87 1.63
CA SER A 95 14.96 2.54 0.38
C SER A 95 16.10 1.85 -0.33
N ILE A 96 16.04 1.92 -1.65
CA ILE A 96 17.04 1.44 -2.58
C ILE A 96 17.67 2.65 -3.26
N VAL A 97 19.00 2.69 -3.35
CA VAL A 97 19.77 3.78 -3.98
C VAL A 97 20.62 3.22 -5.10
N PHE A 98 20.40 3.74 -6.30
CA PHE A 98 21.06 3.29 -7.52
C PHE A 98 22.36 4.08 -7.76
N GLY A 99 23.39 3.38 -8.22
CA GLY A 99 24.67 3.99 -8.59
C GLY A 99 24.53 4.87 -9.83
N ASP A 100 23.76 4.40 -10.82
CA ASP A 100 23.54 5.09 -12.09
C ASP A 100 22.07 5.48 -12.31
N LEU A 101 21.86 6.49 -13.15
CA LEU A 101 20.54 7.03 -13.49
C LEU A 101 19.80 6.14 -14.50
N VAL A 102 20.50 5.41 -15.38
CA VAL A 102 19.86 4.53 -16.36
C VAL A 102 19.14 3.39 -15.65
N ASP A 103 19.82 2.72 -14.72
CA ASP A 103 19.26 1.60 -13.97
C ASP A 103 18.10 2.04 -13.05
N TYR A 104 18.21 3.24 -12.49
CA TYR A 104 17.11 3.86 -11.75
C TYR A 104 15.87 4.01 -12.63
N TRP A 105 16.01 4.61 -13.82
CA TRP A 105 14.87 4.81 -14.73
C TRP A 105 14.32 3.51 -15.30
N GLU A 106 15.18 2.51 -15.50
CA GLU A 106 14.73 1.19 -15.91
C GLU A 106 13.83 0.54 -14.85
N MET A 107 14.25 0.56 -13.58
CA MET A 107 13.42 0.07 -12.48
C MET A 107 12.10 0.84 -12.37
N VAL A 108 12.14 2.18 -12.48
CA VAL A 108 10.94 3.03 -12.47
C VAL A 108 10.00 2.65 -13.60
N ARG A 109 10.52 2.44 -14.82
CA ARG A 109 9.73 2.04 -15.99
C ARG A 109 9.02 0.72 -15.75
N ILE A 110 9.71 -0.30 -15.26
CA ILE A 110 9.11 -1.62 -15.04
C ILE A 110 8.02 -1.53 -13.96
N VAL A 111 8.28 -0.85 -12.84
CA VAL A 111 7.27 -0.67 -11.79
C VAL A 111 6.05 0.09 -12.30
N ALA A 112 6.25 1.12 -13.13
CA ALA A 112 5.15 1.89 -13.72
C ALA A 112 4.31 1.04 -14.70
N GLU A 113 4.96 0.24 -15.53
CA GLU A 113 4.31 -0.65 -16.50
C GLU A 113 3.43 -1.69 -15.79
N VAL A 114 3.99 -2.39 -14.81
CA VAL A 114 3.27 -3.41 -14.02
C VAL A 114 2.07 -2.81 -13.29
N ASN A 115 2.23 -1.65 -12.66
CA ASN A 115 1.11 -0.96 -12.00
C ASN A 115 0.05 -0.46 -12.99
N THR A 116 0.44 -0.06 -14.20
CA THR A 116 -0.49 0.36 -15.25
C THR A 116 -1.35 -0.83 -15.72
N VAL A 117 -0.73 -1.99 -15.95
CA VAL A 117 -1.44 -3.23 -16.33
C VAL A 117 -2.43 -3.65 -15.24
N GLU A 118 -2.03 -3.62 -13.97
CA GLU A 118 -2.92 -3.90 -12.85
C GLU A 118 -4.11 -2.93 -12.77
N ALA A 119 -3.87 -1.63 -12.98
CA ALA A 119 -4.92 -0.63 -12.96
C ALA A 119 -5.96 -0.88 -14.08
N LEU A 120 -5.50 -1.24 -15.28
CA LEU A 120 -6.37 -1.60 -16.40
C LEU A 120 -7.17 -2.88 -16.11
N ASN A 121 -6.52 -3.91 -15.57
CA ASN A 121 -7.16 -5.17 -15.20
C ASN A 121 -8.23 -4.95 -14.12
N ARG A 122 -7.92 -4.14 -13.09
CA ARG A 122 -8.89 -3.81 -12.04
C ARG A 122 -10.10 -3.08 -12.61
N ARG A 123 -9.89 -2.10 -13.49
CA ARG A 123 -10.98 -1.38 -14.15
C ARG A 123 -11.88 -2.33 -14.96
N ALA A 124 -11.29 -3.24 -15.73
CA ALA A 124 -12.05 -4.23 -16.49
C ALA A 124 -12.88 -5.16 -15.59
N ILE A 125 -12.31 -5.58 -14.45
CA ILE A 125 -13.03 -6.38 -13.43
C ILE A 125 -14.17 -5.56 -12.82
N ASP A 126 -13.93 -4.30 -12.45
CA ASP A 126 -14.96 -3.43 -11.87
C ASP A 126 -16.13 -3.23 -12.84
N ASP A 127 -15.83 -3.00 -14.13
CA ASP A 127 -16.86 -2.88 -15.18
C ASP A 127 -17.67 -4.19 -15.33
N LEU A 128 -17.02 -5.35 -15.27
CA LEU A 128 -17.69 -6.66 -15.30
C LEU A 128 -18.57 -6.88 -14.06
N VAL A 129 -18.10 -6.51 -12.87
CA VAL A 129 -18.85 -6.63 -11.62
C VAL A 129 -20.07 -5.71 -11.64
N GLN A 130 -19.91 -4.45 -12.06
CA GLN A 130 -21.04 -3.53 -12.20
C GLN A 130 -22.06 -4.04 -13.24
N GLY A 131 -21.58 -4.58 -14.36
CA GLY A 131 -22.42 -5.24 -15.36
C GLY A 131 -23.21 -6.42 -14.78
N ALA A 132 -22.56 -7.29 -14.00
CA ALA A 132 -23.21 -8.41 -13.33
C ALA A 132 -24.25 -7.95 -12.30
N ILE A 133 -23.93 -6.97 -11.46
CA ILE A 133 -24.87 -6.40 -10.47
C ILE A 133 -26.12 -5.84 -11.16
N ALA A 134 -25.96 -5.15 -12.29
CA ALA A 134 -27.08 -4.60 -13.06
C ALA A 134 -28.05 -5.67 -13.59
N THR A 135 -27.62 -6.94 -13.70
CA THR A 135 -28.48 -8.05 -14.12
C THR A 135 -29.28 -8.69 -12.98
N ILE A 136 -28.98 -8.36 -11.73
CA ILE A 136 -29.70 -8.89 -10.57
C ILE A 136 -31.09 -8.25 -10.52
N PRO A 137 -32.19 -9.04 -10.63
CA PRO A 137 -33.53 -8.51 -10.57
C PRO A 137 -33.76 -7.77 -9.25
N THR A 138 -34.06 -6.48 -9.32
CA THR A 138 -34.35 -5.69 -8.13
C THR A 138 -35.71 -6.12 -7.60
N VAL A 139 -35.74 -7.01 -6.59
CA VAL A 139 -36.98 -7.40 -5.93
C VAL A 139 -37.49 -6.19 -5.14
N ARG A 140 -38.40 -5.42 -5.74
CA ARG A 140 -39.18 -4.43 -4.99
C ARG A 140 -40.16 -5.20 -4.13
N LEU A 141 -39.82 -5.39 -2.86
CA LEU A 141 -40.80 -5.74 -1.84
C LEU A 141 -41.83 -4.61 -1.82
N ARG A 142 -43.01 -4.85 -2.42
CA ARG A 142 -44.18 -4.02 -2.17
C ARG A 142 -44.50 -4.18 -0.70
N SER A 143 -44.22 -3.17 0.11
CA SER A 143 -44.82 -3.05 1.43
C SER A 143 -46.33 -3.19 1.25
N PRO A 144 -47.01 -4.06 2.00
CA PRO A 144 -48.46 -4.16 1.90
C PRO A 144 -49.04 -2.79 2.25
N SER A 145 -49.76 -2.22 1.28
CA SER A 145 -50.59 -1.04 1.48
C SER A 145 -51.59 -1.38 2.59
N LEU A 146 -51.38 -0.80 3.77
CA LEU A 146 -52.40 -0.70 4.81
C LEU A 146 -53.49 0.24 4.30
N ALA A 147 -54.37 -0.28 3.46
CA ALA A 147 -55.65 0.34 3.18
C ALA A 147 -56.65 -0.15 4.23
N GLY A 148 -57.08 0.75 5.11
CA GLY A 148 -58.24 0.55 5.98
C GLY A 148 -57.93 0.79 7.46
N GLY A 149 -58.20 2.01 7.94
CA GLY A 149 -58.11 2.32 9.36
C GLY A 149 -58.19 3.82 9.63
N ASP A 150 -59.29 4.44 9.20
CA ASP A 150 -59.69 5.77 9.66
C ASP A 150 -60.06 5.65 11.15
N VAL A 151 -59.23 6.16 12.06
CA VAL A 151 -59.61 6.35 13.47
C VAL A 151 -59.15 7.73 13.91
N LEU A 152 -60.16 8.51 14.30
CA LEU A 152 -60.11 9.85 14.86
C LEU A 152 -59.17 9.98 16.06
N ALA A 153 -58.59 11.18 16.13
CA ALA A 153 -57.96 11.88 17.24
C ALA A 153 -58.10 11.28 18.66
N ALA A 154 -56.96 11.23 19.35
CA ALA A 154 -56.89 11.58 20.77
C ALA A 154 -55.67 12.47 21.00
N SER A 155 -55.95 13.71 21.39
CA SER A 155 -55.00 14.67 21.96
C SER A 155 -54.35 14.09 23.23
N GLY A 156 -53.07 14.37 23.44
CA GLY A 156 -52.36 14.03 24.67
C GLY A 156 -50.99 14.71 24.70
N GLU A 157 -50.81 15.60 25.66
CA GLU A 157 -49.75 16.58 25.85
C GLU A 157 -48.30 16.06 26.00
N ASP A 158 -47.38 17.00 25.74
CA ASP A 158 -46.12 17.29 26.43
C ASP A 158 -44.77 16.57 26.12
N MET A 159 -43.95 17.34 25.37
CA MET A 159 -42.53 17.71 25.61
C MET A 159 -41.38 16.67 25.54
N PRO A 160 -40.12 17.11 25.33
CA PRO A 160 -39.61 18.06 24.34
C PRO A 160 -38.39 17.51 23.55
N ALA A 161 -37.95 18.29 22.58
CA ALA A 161 -36.84 18.03 21.67
C ALA A 161 -35.49 17.75 22.38
N VAL A 162 -34.80 16.69 21.94
CA VAL A 162 -33.37 16.51 22.21
C VAL A 162 -32.62 17.28 21.13
N GLN A 163 -32.14 18.47 21.51
CA GLN A 163 -31.20 19.26 20.73
C GLN A 163 -29.78 18.68 20.82
N ASP A 164 -29.09 18.70 19.69
CA ASP A 164 -27.64 18.62 19.57
C ASP A 164 -26.94 19.52 20.60
N ALA A 165 -26.03 18.93 21.37
CA ALA A 165 -25.04 19.65 22.14
C ALA A 165 -23.65 19.27 21.65
N ALA A 166 -23.14 20.08 20.73
CA ALA A 166 -21.72 20.15 20.42
C ALA A 166 -20.95 20.80 21.59
N ALA A 167 -19.72 20.30 21.79
CA ALA A 167 -18.56 20.98 22.39
C ALA A 167 -18.67 21.45 23.86
N GLN A 168 -17.95 20.77 24.76
CA GLN A 168 -16.91 21.36 25.64
C GLN A 168 -16.41 20.36 26.68
N THR A 169 -15.14 19.97 26.58
CA THR A 169 -14.29 19.48 27.69
C THR A 169 -12.84 19.58 27.19
N ALA A 170 -11.85 20.18 27.84
CA ALA A 170 -11.79 21.09 28.98
C ALA A 170 -10.49 21.90 28.81
N ALA A 171 -10.57 23.20 29.08
CA ALA A 171 -9.42 23.97 29.53
C ALA A 171 -9.40 23.90 31.06
N ASN A 172 -8.23 23.57 31.61
CA ASN A 172 -7.66 23.93 32.93
C ASN A 172 -6.55 22.90 33.18
N GLY A 173 -5.26 23.22 33.11
CA GLY A 173 -4.60 24.41 33.61
C GLY A 173 -3.91 24.04 34.91
N LEU A 174 -2.59 23.84 34.88
CA LEU A 174 -1.76 24.10 36.05
C LEU A 174 -0.33 24.46 35.65
N VAL A 175 0.08 25.56 36.25
CA VAL A 175 1.30 26.35 36.12
C VAL A 175 2.42 25.73 36.95
N ALA A 176 3.68 25.81 36.50
CA ALA A 176 4.82 26.18 37.33
C ALA A 176 6.11 26.36 36.51
N SER A 177 6.78 27.46 36.81
CA SER A 177 7.99 28.04 36.23
C SER A 177 9.27 27.30 36.65
N SER A 178 10.36 27.46 35.90
CA SER A 178 11.64 28.03 36.40
C SER A 178 12.67 28.15 35.28
N GLU A 179 13.34 29.29 35.29
CA GLU A 179 14.53 29.71 34.55
C GLU A 179 15.72 28.77 34.84
N ASP A 180 16.68 28.59 33.91
CA ASP A 180 17.87 29.46 33.87
C ASP A 180 18.90 29.11 32.77
N ASP A 181 19.50 30.22 32.30
CA ASP A 181 20.92 30.47 32.01
C ASP A 181 21.62 30.00 30.72
N SER A 182 22.10 30.99 29.95
CA SER A 182 23.36 30.98 29.17
C SER A 182 23.61 32.37 28.55
N THR A 183 24.24 33.28 29.30
CA THR A 183 25.32 34.17 28.80
C THR A 183 26.21 34.65 29.94
#